data_AF-X1M8P3-F1
#
_entry.id   AF-X1M8P3-F1
#
_cell.length_a   1.000
_cell.length_b   1.000
_cell.length_c   1.000
_cell.angle_alpha   90.00
_cell.angle_beta   90.00
_cell.angle_gamma   90.00
#
_symmetry.space_group_name_H-M   'P 1'
#
loop_
_entity.id
_entity.type
_entity.pdbx_description
1 polymer ?
#
loop_
_entity_poly.entity_id
_entity_poly.type
_entity_poly.pdbx_seq_one_letter_code
_entity_poly.pdbx_strand_id
1 'polypeptide(L)' 'MALVQYGGGVLDARGSIGGQVHSKNRFGSYIRARTTPVNPQTNRQDAVRVAVSSLSS' A
#
# COMPACT_ATOMS: atom_id res chain seq x y z
N MET A 1 -2.28 -9.15 -6.67
CA MET A 1 -3.38 -9.29 -7.64
C MET A 1 -4.70 -9.09 -6.91
N ALA A 2 -5.75 -8.62 -7.58
CA ALA A 2 -7.07 -8.55 -6.97
C ALA A 2 -7.82 -9.88 -7.17
N LEU A 3 -8.53 -10.34 -6.14
CA LEU A 3 -9.44 -11.49 -6.20
C LEU A 3 -10.84 -10.95 -6.45
N VAL A 4 -11.48 -11.41 -7.53
CA VAL A 4 -12.81 -10.98 -7.91
C VAL A 4 -13.74 -12.18 -7.83
N GLN A 5 -14.86 -12.03 -7.12
CA GLN A 5 -15.90 -13.03 -7.03
C GLN A 5 -17.02 -12.69 -8.00
N TYR A 6 -17.34 -13.63 -8.88
CA TYR A 6 -18.31 -13.47 -9.96
C TYR A 6 -19.57 -14.30 -9.69
N GLY A 7 -20.72 -13.78 -10.11
CA GLY A 7 -22.03 -14.44 -10.12
C GLY A 7 -22.81 -14.02 -11.37
N GLY A 8 -24.00 -13.44 -11.23
CA GLY A 8 -24.70 -12.74 -12.33
C GLY A 8 -24.00 -11.44 -12.79
N GLY A 9 -22.94 -11.04 -12.08
CA GLY A 9 -22.08 -9.89 -12.32
C GLY A 9 -20.89 -9.93 -11.34
N VAL A 10 -20.22 -8.81 -11.09
CA VAL A 10 -19.18 -8.72 -10.05
C VAL A 10 -19.84 -8.58 -8.68
N LEU A 11 -19.59 -9.54 -7.78
CA LEU A 11 -20.18 -9.58 -6.43
C LEU A 11 -19.24 -9.03 -5.36
N ASP A 12 -17.95 -9.36 -5.41
CA ASP A 12 -16.94 -8.83 -4.50
C ASP A 12 -15.60 -8.65 -5.24
N ALA A 13 -14.84 -7.66 -4.82
CA ALA A 13 -13.48 -7.43 -5.31
C ALA A 13 -12.57 -7.14 -4.11
N ARG A 14 -11.47 -7.88 -4.01
CA ARG A 14 -10.51 -7.83 -2.91
C ARG A 14 -9.12 -7.60 -3.45
N GLY A 15 -8.27 -6.93 -2.68
CA GLY A 15 -6.87 -6.76 -3.03
C GLY A 15 -6.68 -5.50 -3.86
N SER A 16 -5.78 -5.52 -4.85
CA SER A 16 -5.42 -4.28 -5.52
C SER A 16 -5.15 -4.42 -7.01
N ILE A 17 -5.75 -3.50 -7.76
CA ILE A 17 -5.76 -3.38 -9.23
C ILE A 17 -5.65 -1.89 -9.57
N GLY A 18 -4.90 -1.55 -10.63
CA GLY A 18 -4.88 -0.18 -11.18
C GLY A 18 -4.51 0.93 -10.19
N GLY A 19 -3.68 0.64 -9.17
CA GLY A 19 -3.34 1.63 -8.13
C GLY A 19 -4.47 1.90 -7.13
N GLN A 20 -5.52 1.07 -7.10
CA GLN A 20 -6.60 1.11 -6.11
C GLN A 20 -6.59 -0.16 -5.26
N VAL A 21 -6.98 -0.05 -3.99
CA VAL A 21 -7.13 -1.16 -3.05
C VAL A 21 -8.62 -1.31 -2.74
N HIS A 22 -9.16 -2.48 -3.05
CA HIS A 22 -10.54 -2.88 -2.79
C HIS A 22 -10.59 -3.74 -1.52
N SER A 23 -11.37 -3.30 -0.52
CA SER A 23 -11.48 -3.95 0.80
C SER A 23 -12.89 -3.82 1.36
N LYS A 24 -13.19 -4.53 2.47
CA LYS A 24 -14.41 -4.32 3.27
C LYS A 24 -14.10 -4.15 4.74
N ASN A 25 -14.94 -3.38 5.42
CA ASN A 25 -15.02 -3.31 6.87
C ASN A 25 -16.47 -3.57 7.32
N ARG A 26 -16.76 -3.34 8.61
CA ARG A 26 -18.12 -3.48 9.19
C ARG A 26 -19.19 -2.64 8.47
N PHE A 27 -18.80 -1.55 7.82
CA PHE A 27 -19.68 -0.61 7.12
C PHE A 27 -19.79 -0.86 5.62
N GLY A 28 -19.19 -1.95 5.12
CA GLY A 28 -19.30 -2.35 3.72
C GLY A 28 -17.99 -2.28 2.95
N SER A 29 -18.11 -2.37 1.62
CA SER A 29 -16.97 -2.35 0.69
C SER A 29 -16.53 -0.91 0.42
N TYR A 30 -15.21 -0.70 0.37
CA TYR A 30 -14.62 0.58 0.08
C TYR A 30 -13.41 0.43 -0.84
N ILE A 31 -13.16 1.49 -1.60
CA ILE A 31 -12.02 1.59 -2.51
C ILE A 31 -11.17 2.77 -2.04
N ARG A 32 -9.87 2.54 -1.93
CA ARG A 32 -8.90 3.60 -1.63
C ARG A 32 -7.76 3.58 -2.64
N ALA A 33 -7.10 4.72 -2.83
CA ALA A 33 -5.84 4.72 -3.56
C ALA A 33 -4.81 3.82 -2.85
N ARG A 34 -4.05 3.06 -3.64
CA ARG A 34 -2.89 2.31 -3.18
C ARG A 34 -1.79 3.33 -2.89
N THR A 35 -1.62 3.64 -1.62
CA THR A 35 -0.43 4.33 -1.15
C THR A 35 0.60 3.28 -0.77
N THR A 36 1.69 3.21 -1.53
CA THR A 36 2.90 2.58 -1.02
C THR A 36 3.54 3.60 -0.08
N PRO A 37 3.81 3.27 1.20
CA PRO A 37 4.61 4.14 2.05
C PRO A 37 5.89 4.43 1.29
N VAL A 38 6.24 5.71 1.21
CA VAL A 38 7.56 6.13 0.76
C VAL A 38 8.52 5.56 1.80
N ASN A 39 9.03 4.34 1.58
CA ASN A 39 10.18 3.78 2.28
C ASN A 39 11.34 3.71 1.29
N PRO A 40 11.92 4.86 0.91
CA PRO A 40 13.01 4.89 -0.03
C PRO A 40 14.26 4.50 0.75
N GLN A 41 14.69 3.25 0.67
CA GLN A 41 16.11 2.91 0.85
C GLN A 41 16.90 3.47 -0.34
N THR A 42 16.78 4.77 -0.56
CA THR A 42 17.60 5.50 -1.50
C THR A 42 18.95 5.67 -0.83
N ASN A 43 20.02 5.61 -1.63
CA ASN A 43 21.38 5.83 -1.16
C ASN A 43 21.51 7.15 -0.35
N ARG A 44 20.70 8.16 -0.69
CA ARG A 44 20.62 9.43 0.06
C ARG A 44 20.10 9.25 1.49
N GLN A 45 19.04 8.47 1.69
CA GLN A 45 18.48 8.26 3.04
C GLN A 45 19.42 7.43 3.91
N ASP A 46 20.11 6.46 3.33
CA ASP A 46 21.11 5.68 4.06
C ASP A 46 22.32 6.54 4.44
N ALA A 47 22.81 7.39 3.53
CA ALA A 47 23.88 8.34 3.84
C ALA A 47 23.50 9.31 4.97
N VAL A 48 22.26 9.83 4.97
CA VAL A 48 21.76 10.70 6.06
C VAL A 48 21.66 9.94 7.37
N ARG A 49 21.19 8.68 7.37
CA ARG A 49 21.10 7.85 8.58
C ARG A 49 22.47 7.55 9.17
N VAL A 50 23.47 7.28 8.34
CA VAL A 50 24.88 7.11 8.75
C VAL A 50 25.43 8.41 9.34
N ALA A 51 25.21 9.55 8.68
CA ALA A 51 25.67 10.84 9.16
C ALA A 51 25.07 11.21 10.53
N VAL A 52 23.76 11.04 10.71
CA VAL A 52 23.10 11.29 12.00
C VAL A 52 23.60 10.32 13.08
N SER A 53 23.80 9.04 12.76
CA SER A 53 24.35 8.05 13.69
C SER A 53 25.76 8.39 14.17
N SER A 54 26.58 9.05 13.34
CA SER A 54 27.93 9.49 13.72
C SER A 54 27.97 10.71 14.63
N LEU A 55 26.87 11.45 14.73
CA LEU A 55 26.75 12.65 15.59
C LEU A 55 26.17 12.33 16.97
N SER A 56 25.60 11.14 17.16
CA SER A 56 24.97 10.71 18.41
C SER A 56 25.91 9.89 19.32
N SER A 57 27.20 9.86 19.02
CA SER A 57 28.27 9.22 19.80
C SER A 57 29.23 10.26 20.34
#